data_AF-A0A6G8B0I5-F1
#
_entry.id   AF-A0A6G8B0I5-F1
#
_cell.length_a   1.000
_cell.length_b   1.000
_cell.length_c   1.000
_cell.angle_alpha   90.00
_cell.angle_beta   90.00
_cell.angle_gamma   90.00
#
_symmetry.space_group_name_H-M   'P 1'
#
loop_
_entity.id
_entity.type
_entity.pdbx_description
1 polymer ?
#
loop_
_entity_poly.entity_id
_entity_poly.type
_entity_poly.pdbx_seq_one_letter_code
_entity_poly.pdbx_strand_id
1 'polypeptide(L)'
;MLHIKQQVIDSNYGVLGMYLKRWIMMYEFIMEHPEIEKVALMDIDETEVLQNFFKLIEDDKLYVGDELFDLSKNNVAKDPNLDFIKEFLMDNERLQLLNPGLIAGSRRMILGILSIYIFLVDRTIADGTQNQFENYEMNIFNYIIYKYFDESNRLKRNVKQHDELFSMS
;
A
#
# COMPACT_ATOMS: atom_id res chain seq x y z
N MET A 1 -16.35 9.49 15.84
CA MET A 1 -16.71 8.22 16.49
C MET A 1 -15.55 7.27 16.28
N LEU A 2 -14.91 6.81 17.35
CA LEU A 2 -13.82 5.84 17.27
C LEU A 2 -14.43 4.44 17.10
N HIS A 3 -14.06 3.74 16.03
CA HIS A 3 -14.46 2.35 15.79
C HIS A 3 -13.28 1.45 16.11
N ILE A 4 -13.40 0.64 17.16
CA ILE A 4 -12.44 -0.42 17.49
C ILE A 4 -13.14 -1.74 17.22
N LYS A 5 -12.64 -2.52 16.27
CA LYS A 5 -13.17 -3.84 15.92
C LYS A 5 -12.07 -4.87 16.05
N GLN A 6 -12.30 -5.89 16.86
CA GLN A 6 -11.48 -7.09 16.81
C GLN A 6 -11.83 -7.84 15.53
N GLN A 7 -10.81 -8.10 14.71
CA GLN A 7 -10.99 -8.79 13.44
C GLN A 7 -10.50 -10.23 13.56
N VAL A 8 -11.34 -11.17 13.10
CA VAL A 8 -10.98 -12.57 12.96
C VAL A 8 -10.61 -12.77 11.50
N ILE A 9 -9.36 -13.09 11.24
CA ILE A 9 -8.87 -13.36 9.88
C ILE A 9 -9.23 -14.79 9.51
N ASP A 10 -9.68 -15.00 8.28
CA ASP A 10 -9.93 -16.33 7.72
C ASP A 10 -8.70 -17.24 7.92
N SER A 11 -8.95 -18.48 8.36
CA SER A 11 -7.92 -19.49 8.54
C SER A 11 -7.12 -19.79 7.27
N ASN A 12 -7.68 -19.52 6.09
CA ASN A 12 -6.99 -19.62 4.80
C ASN A 12 -5.75 -18.73 4.76
N TYR A 13 -5.75 -17.61 5.48
CA TYR A 13 -4.60 -16.71 5.63
C TYR A 13 -3.76 -17.01 6.88
N GLY A 14 -4.03 -18.12 7.58
CA GLY A 14 -3.34 -18.48 8.81
C GLY A 14 -1.82 -18.56 8.66
N VAL A 15 -1.35 -18.98 7.48
CA VAL A 15 0.05 -19.13 7.10
C VAL A 15 0.81 -17.81 6.91
N LEU A 16 0.11 -16.68 6.82
CA LEU A 16 0.72 -15.38 6.58
C LEU A 16 1.30 -14.76 7.86
N GLY A 17 2.40 -14.02 7.71
CA GLY A 17 2.89 -13.11 8.75
C GLY A 17 1.90 -11.96 9.01
N MET A 18 2.03 -11.31 10.18
CA MET A 18 1.17 -10.17 10.54
C MET A 18 1.29 -9.02 9.54
N TYR A 19 2.45 -8.88 8.91
CA TYR A 19 2.71 -7.82 7.95
C TYR A 19 1.86 -7.96 6.68
N LEU A 20 1.58 -9.19 6.21
CA LEU A 20 0.66 -9.41 5.09
C LEU A 20 -0.80 -9.44 5.52
N LYS A 21 -1.08 -9.98 6.71
CA LYS A 21 -2.42 -10.00 7.30
C LYS A 21 -3.02 -8.60 7.43
N ARG A 22 -2.20 -7.56 7.69
CA ARG A 22 -2.67 -6.18 7.83
C ARG A 22 -3.45 -5.70 6.59
N TRP A 23 -3.01 -6.07 5.39
CA TRP A 23 -3.65 -5.67 4.14
C TRP A 23 -5.02 -6.32 3.96
N ILE A 24 -5.14 -7.60 4.32
CA ILE A 24 -6.40 -8.35 4.31
C ILE A 24 -7.37 -7.76 5.33
N MET A 25 -6.88 -7.48 6.54
CA MET A 25 -7.67 -6.87 7.61
C MET A 25 -8.26 -5.52 7.16
N MET A 26 -7.42 -4.64 6.60
CA MET A 26 -7.85 -3.34 6.09
C MET A 26 -8.92 -3.48 5.00
N TYR A 27 -8.74 -4.42 4.06
CA TYR A 27 -9.68 -4.66 2.98
C TYR A 27 -11.05 -5.09 3.49
N GLU A 28 -11.08 -6.14 4.31
CA GLU A 28 -12.30 -6.66 4.92
C GLU A 28 -13.00 -5.58 5.75
N PHE A 29 -12.26 -4.82 6.57
CA PHE A 29 -12.82 -3.74 7.37
C PHE A 29 -13.49 -2.68 6.49
N ILE A 30 -12.81 -2.20 5.46
CA ILE A 30 -13.39 -1.21 4.55
C ILE A 30 -14.63 -1.80 3.85
N MET A 31 -14.57 -3.05 3.38
CA MET A 31 -15.69 -3.73 2.74
C MET A 31 -16.93 -3.83 3.62
N GLU A 32 -16.77 -4.13 4.90
CA GLU A 32 -17.86 -4.22 5.89
C GLU A 32 -18.45 -2.86 6.29
N HIS A 33 -17.75 -1.77 6.00
CA HIS A 33 -18.12 -0.40 6.38
C HIS A 33 -18.37 0.48 5.13
N PRO A 34 -19.49 0.29 4.41
CA PRO A 34 -19.80 1.02 3.17
C PRO A 34 -19.97 2.54 3.36
N GLU A 35 -20.21 3.01 4.58
CA GLU A 35 -20.29 4.41 4.96
C GLU A 35 -18.95 5.16 4.85
N ILE A 36 -17.83 4.43 4.77
CA ILE A 36 -16.50 5.05 4.63
C ILE A 36 -16.29 5.46 3.18
N GLU A 37 -16.29 6.77 2.91
CA GLU A 37 -16.09 7.34 1.58
C GLU A 37 -14.62 7.63 1.25
N LYS A 38 -13.82 7.96 2.26
CA LYS A 38 -12.40 8.31 2.14
C LYS A 38 -11.61 7.58 3.21
N VAL A 39 -10.45 7.07 2.84
CA VAL A 39 -9.63 6.20 3.68
C VAL A 39 -8.21 6.72 3.70
N ALA A 40 -7.58 6.64 4.87
CA ALA A 40 -6.14 6.75 5.04
C ALA A 40 -5.64 5.53 5.81
N LEU A 41 -4.64 4.87 5.28
CA LEU A 41 -3.90 3.77 5.89
C LEU A 41 -2.53 4.33 6.27
N MET A 42 -2.12 4.15 7.53
CA MET A 42 -0.91 4.73 8.06
C MET A 42 -0.25 3.83 9.09
N ASP A 43 1.08 3.82 9.12
CA ASP A 43 1.84 3.11 10.15
C ASP A 43 1.76 3.90 11.47
N ILE A 44 1.27 3.24 12.52
CA ILE A 44 0.90 3.88 13.77
C ILE A 44 2.09 4.48 14.53
N ASP A 45 3.28 3.91 14.35
CA ASP A 45 4.49 4.26 15.09
C ASP A 45 5.30 5.37 14.41
N GLU A 46 5.07 5.60 13.10
CA GLU A 46 5.90 6.46 12.27
C GLU A 46 5.14 7.65 11.69
N THR A 47 3.85 7.82 12.01
CA THR A 47 3.02 8.90 11.46
C THR A 47 2.30 9.72 12.52
N GLU A 48 2.32 11.05 12.35
CA GLU A 48 1.50 11.98 13.12
C GLU A 48 0.51 12.71 12.21
N VAL A 49 -0.76 12.71 12.60
CA VAL A 49 -1.83 13.44 11.89
C VAL A 49 -1.96 14.83 12.48
N LEU A 50 -1.40 15.82 11.80
CA LEU A 50 -1.36 17.21 12.27
C LEU A 50 -2.70 17.95 12.10
N GLN A 51 -3.49 17.57 11.08
CA GLN A 51 -4.81 18.13 10.84
C GLN A 51 -5.74 17.16 10.11
N ASN A 52 -7.05 17.49 10.09
CA ASN A 52 -8.03 16.70 9.34
C ASN A 52 -7.91 16.95 7.83
N PHE A 53 -7.15 16.09 7.15
CA PHE A 53 -6.87 16.15 5.71
C PHE A 53 -7.96 15.49 4.83
N PHE A 54 -8.97 14.82 5.39
CA PHE A 54 -10.00 14.12 4.59
C PHE A 54 -10.82 15.07 3.71
N LYS A 55 -10.91 16.35 4.10
CA LYS A 55 -11.56 17.39 3.28
C LYS A 55 -10.76 17.74 2.03
N LEU A 56 -9.45 17.47 2.02
CA LEU A 56 -8.55 17.80 0.92
C LEU A 56 -8.32 16.63 -0.05
N ILE A 57 -8.67 15.40 0.34
CA ILE A 57 -8.60 14.24 -0.55
C ILE A 57 -9.57 14.42 -1.71
N GLU A 58 -9.05 14.42 -2.92
CA GLU A 58 -9.83 14.40 -4.16
C GLU A 58 -10.26 12.95 -4.51
N ASP A 59 -11.48 12.77 -5.04
CA ASP A 59 -12.06 11.43 -5.24
C ASP A 59 -11.33 10.56 -6.29
N ASP A 60 -10.67 11.22 -7.25
CA ASP A 60 -9.88 10.59 -8.30
C ASP A 60 -8.37 10.59 -8.01
N LYS A 61 -7.94 11.07 -6.83
CA LYS A 61 -6.53 11.10 -6.46
C LYS A 61 -6.19 10.06 -5.39
N LEU A 62 -4.97 9.56 -5.52
CA LEU A 62 -4.30 8.69 -4.58
C LEU A 62 -3.09 9.44 -4.04
N TYR A 63 -3.02 9.56 -2.72
CA TYR A 63 -1.95 10.22 -1.98
C TYR A 63 -1.09 9.12 -1.36
N VAL A 64 0.22 9.16 -1.61
CA VAL A 64 1.14 8.13 -1.15
C VAL A 64 2.39 8.81 -0.58
N GLY A 65 2.92 8.27 0.53
CA GLY A 65 4.23 8.67 1.05
C GLY A 65 5.37 8.25 0.11
N ASP A 66 6.50 8.94 0.16
CA ASP A 66 7.68 8.64 -0.64
C ASP A 66 8.99 8.70 0.15
N GLU A 67 10.00 8.00 -0.32
CA GLU A 67 11.34 8.05 0.24
C GLU A 67 12.18 9.13 -0.42
N LEU A 68 13.34 9.50 0.14
CA LEU A 68 14.26 10.46 -0.51
C LEU A 68 15.01 9.87 -1.72
N PHE A 69 14.71 8.63 -2.09
CA PHE A 69 15.46 7.85 -3.06
C PHE A 69 14.56 7.32 -4.18
N ASP A 70 15.16 6.86 -5.27
CA ASP A 70 14.45 6.19 -6.37
C ASP A 70 14.42 4.66 -6.19
N LEU A 71 13.70 3.98 -7.08
CA LEU A 71 13.55 2.53 -7.08
C LEU A 71 14.89 1.79 -7.23
N SER A 72 15.95 2.42 -7.74
CA SER A 72 17.29 1.81 -7.84
C SER A 72 17.88 1.45 -6.46
N LYS A 73 17.41 2.10 -5.38
CA LYS A 73 17.83 1.78 -4.01
C LYS A 73 17.10 0.59 -3.41
N ASN A 74 16.02 0.13 -4.03
CA ASN A 74 15.37 -1.08 -3.58
C ASN A 74 16.23 -2.28 -4.01
N ASN A 75 16.61 -3.16 -3.07
CA ASN A 75 17.52 -4.26 -3.37
C ASN A 75 16.78 -5.39 -4.12
N VAL A 76 16.55 -5.18 -5.43
CA VAL A 76 15.83 -6.12 -6.33
C VAL A 76 16.60 -7.42 -6.56
N ALA A 77 17.92 -7.41 -6.35
CA ALA A 77 18.85 -8.47 -6.75
C ALA A 77 18.76 -9.79 -5.95
N LYS A 78 17.81 -9.95 -5.01
CA LYS A 78 17.84 -11.05 -4.03
C LYS A 78 16.70 -12.09 -4.06
N ASP A 79 15.72 -12.03 -4.98
CA ASP A 79 14.60 -13.01 -4.96
C ASP A 79 14.28 -13.75 -6.27
N PRO A 80 14.53 -15.05 -6.41
CA PRO A 80 14.27 -15.79 -7.64
C PRO A 80 12.80 -15.92 -8.10
N ASN A 81 11.76 -15.50 -7.36
CA ASN A 81 10.38 -15.94 -7.66
C ASN A 81 9.35 -14.87 -8.05
N LEU A 82 9.75 -13.62 -8.31
CA LEU A 82 8.83 -12.55 -8.76
C LEU A 82 9.36 -11.83 -10.01
N ASP A 83 9.58 -12.58 -11.10
CA ASP A 83 10.21 -12.08 -12.32
C ASP A 83 9.52 -10.83 -12.90
N PHE A 84 8.18 -10.79 -12.91
CA PHE A 84 7.44 -9.63 -13.42
C PHE A 84 7.65 -8.36 -12.59
N ILE A 85 7.87 -8.47 -11.27
CA ILE A 85 8.17 -7.32 -10.40
C ILE A 85 9.60 -6.87 -10.63
N LYS A 86 10.54 -7.81 -10.75
CA LYS A 86 11.94 -7.49 -11.06
C LYS A 86 12.08 -6.76 -12.38
N GLU A 87 11.48 -7.29 -13.44
CA GLU A 87 11.46 -6.65 -14.77
C GLU A 87 10.91 -5.24 -14.66
N PHE A 88 9.76 -5.08 -14.00
CA PHE A 88 9.20 -3.75 -13.77
C PHE A 88 10.18 -2.81 -13.04
N LEU A 89 10.79 -3.24 -11.94
CA LEU A 89 11.66 -2.37 -11.16
C LEU A 89 12.94 -1.99 -11.93
N MET A 90 13.51 -2.92 -12.69
CA MET A 90 14.67 -2.67 -13.56
C MET A 90 14.34 -1.68 -14.68
N ASP A 91 13.16 -1.81 -15.28
CA ASP A 91 12.70 -0.88 -16.33
C ASP A 91 12.35 0.51 -15.78
N ASN A 92 12.16 0.62 -14.46
CA ASN A 92 11.63 1.82 -13.79
C ASN A 92 12.52 2.34 -12.65
N GLU A 93 13.81 2.00 -12.63
CA GLU A 93 14.75 2.33 -11.54
C GLU A 93 14.77 3.81 -11.12
N ARG A 94 14.46 4.72 -12.05
CA ARG A 94 14.46 6.18 -11.83
C ARG A 94 13.16 6.73 -11.25
N LEU A 95 12.13 5.92 -11.10
CA LEU A 95 10.90 6.37 -10.46
C LEU A 95 11.13 6.58 -8.97
N GLN A 96 10.40 7.55 -8.40
CA GLN A 96 10.41 7.85 -6.98
C GLN A 96 10.05 6.59 -6.16
N LEU A 97 10.84 6.23 -5.15
CA LEU A 97 10.48 5.14 -4.26
C LEU A 97 9.30 5.59 -3.37
N LEU A 98 8.19 4.85 -3.42
CA LEU A 98 7.00 5.08 -2.63
C LEU A 98 7.02 4.24 -1.35
N ASN A 99 6.46 4.78 -0.27
CA ASN A 99 6.36 4.13 1.03
C ASN A 99 4.88 3.79 1.36
N PRO A 100 4.55 2.51 1.63
CA PRO A 100 3.19 2.09 1.98
C PRO A 100 2.72 2.52 3.39
N GLY A 101 3.60 3.06 4.21
CA GLY A 101 3.30 3.57 5.55
C GLY A 101 2.39 4.81 5.56
N LEU A 102 2.09 5.39 4.39
CA LEU A 102 0.96 6.31 4.23
C LEU A 102 0.33 6.17 2.85
N ILE A 103 -0.96 5.82 2.83
CA ILE A 103 -1.79 5.76 1.63
C ILE A 103 -3.13 6.39 1.94
N ALA A 104 -3.57 7.36 1.16
CA ALA A 104 -4.88 7.98 1.33
C ALA A 104 -5.59 8.22 0.00
N GLY A 105 -6.91 8.11 -0.01
CA GLY A 105 -7.71 8.30 -1.21
C GLY A 105 -9.19 8.02 -0.99
N SER A 106 -9.97 8.05 -2.06
CA SER A 106 -11.36 7.57 -2.01
C SER A 106 -11.41 6.07 -1.71
N ARG A 107 -12.51 5.64 -1.10
CA ARG A 107 -12.83 4.22 -0.84
C ARG A 107 -12.54 3.34 -2.04
N ARG A 108 -12.97 3.78 -3.23
CA ARG A 108 -12.78 3.07 -4.49
C ARG A 108 -11.31 2.86 -4.83
N MET A 109 -10.48 3.90 -4.66
CA MET A 109 -9.04 3.82 -4.94
C MET A 109 -8.37 2.83 -4.00
N ILE A 110 -8.64 2.94 -2.69
CA ILE A 110 -8.03 2.09 -1.67
C ILE A 110 -8.46 0.64 -1.83
N LEU A 111 -9.75 0.34 -2.03
CA LEU A 111 -10.20 -1.02 -2.31
C LEU A 111 -9.60 -1.58 -3.60
N GLY A 112 -9.38 -0.75 -4.63
CA GLY A 112 -8.68 -1.14 -5.84
C GLY A 112 -7.25 -1.61 -5.56
N ILE A 113 -6.48 -0.87 -4.75
CA ILE A 113 -5.12 -1.26 -4.37
C ILE A 113 -5.14 -2.55 -3.56
N LEU A 114 -5.97 -2.60 -2.51
CA LEU A 114 -6.04 -3.73 -1.60
C LEU A 114 -6.50 -5.02 -2.29
N SER A 115 -7.44 -4.94 -3.22
CA SER A 115 -7.88 -6.12 -3.99
C SER A 115 -6.79 -6.69 -4.89
N ILE A 116 -5.98 -5.84 -5.54
CA ILE A 116 -4.80 -6.29 -6.30
C ILE A 116 -3.78 -6.93 -5.36
N TYR A 117 -3.57 -6.32 -4.19
CA TYR A 117 -2.65 -6.84 -3.19
C TYR A 117 -3.06 -8.26 -2.72
N ILE A 118 -4.33 -8.44 -2.37
CA ILE A 118 -4.89 -9.73 -1.96
C ILE A 118 -4.79 -10.76 -3.07
N PHE A 119 -5.11 -10.38 -4.32
CA PHE A 119 -4.97 -11.26 -5.48
C PHE A 119 -3.54 -11.79 -5.63
N LEU A 120 -2.52 -10.92 -5.43
CA LEU A 120 -1.13 -11.35 -5.48
C LEU A 120 -0.75 -12.24 -4.30
N VAL A 121 -1.25 -11.94 -3.08
CA VAL A 121 -1.05 -12.78 -1.89
C VAL A 121 -1.64 -14.18 -2.10
N ASP A 122 -2.88 -14.28 -2.58
CA ASP A 122 -3.55 -15.56 -2.87
C ASP A 122 -2.72 -16.42 -3.82
N ARG A 123 -2.16 -15.81 -4.86
CA ARG A 123 -1.26 -16.48 -5.79
C ARG A 123 -0.01 -17.02 -5.08
N THR A 124 0.59 -16.23 -4.20
CA THR A 124 1.79 -16.67 -3.45
C THR A 124 1.48 -17.79 -2.46
N ILE A 125 0.27 -17.81 -1.88
CA ILE A 125 -0.18 -18.92 -1.03
C ILE A 125 -0.32 -20.18 -1.87
N ALA A 126 -0.96 -20.08 -3.05
CA ALA A 126 -1.13 -21.21 -3.96
C ALA A 126 0.21 -21.78 -4.44
N ASP A 127 1.19 -20.91 -4.68
CA ASP A 127 2.54 -21.28 -5.13
C ASP A 127 3.47 -21.67 -3.96
N GLY A 128 3.05 -21.46 -2.70
CA GLY A 128 3.86 -21.73 -1.50
C GLY A 128 5.02 -20.76 -1.27
N THR A 129 4.95 -19.54 -1.83
CA THR A 129 6.01 -18.52 -1.84
C THR A 129 5.70 -17.30 -0.98
N GLN A 130 4.64 -17.33 -0.15
CA GLN A 130 4.17 -16.19 0.65
C GLN A 130 5.23 -15.55 1.56
N ASN A 131 6.17 -16.33 2.10
CA ASN A 131 7.25 -15.82 2.95
C ASN A 131 8.22 -14.93 2.18
N GLN A 132 8.38 -15.15 0.88
CA GLN A 132 9.21 -14.30 0.03
C GLN A 132 8.49 -12.98 -0.22
N PHE A 133 7.20 -13.05 -0.54
CA PHE A 133 6.35 -11.88 -0.77
C PHE A 133 6.38 -10.86 0.38
N GLU A 134 6.41 -11.31 1.64
CA GLU A 134 6.51 -10.44 2.82
C GLU A 134 7.80 -9.60 2.84
N ASN A 135 8.93 -10.14 2.38
CA ASN A 135 10.21 -9.43 2.33
C ASN A 135 10.29 -8.37 1.23
N TYR A 136 9.35 -8.37 0.28
CA TYR A 136 9.37 -7.49 -0.90
C TYR A 136 8.12 -6.62 -0.99
N GLU A 137 7.42 -6.41 0.11
CA GLU A 137 6.19 -5.61 0.15
C GLU A 137 6.38 -4.22 -0.46
N MET A 138 7.47 -3.52 -0.15
CA MET A 138 7.76 -2.21 -0.73
C MET A 138 7.90 -2.28 -2.26
N ASN A 139 8.52 -3.34 -2.79
CA ASN A 139 8.62 -3.58 -4.25
C ASN A 139 7.26 -3.85 -4.89
N ILE A 140 6.46 -4.71 -4.27
CA ILE A 140 5.11 -5.05 -4.71
C ILE A 140 4.21 -3.82 -4.69
N PHE A 141 4.29 -3.04 -3.62
CA PHE A 141 3.54 -1.79 -3.47
C PHE A 141 3.87 -0.82 -4.60
N ASN A 142 5.15 -0.55 -4.84
CA ASN A 142 5.59 0.32 -5.94
C ASN A 142 5.13 -0.22 -7.30
N TYR A 143 5.26 -1.52 -7.55
CA TYR A 143 4.73 -2.15 -8.76
C TYR A 143 3.22 -1.88 -8.92
N ILE A 144 2.41 -2.13 -7.88
CA ILE A 144 0.96 -1.93 -7.95
C ILE A 144 0.63 -0.47 -8.25
N ILE A 145 1.21 0.46 -7.50
CA ILE A 145 0.88 1.88 -7.63
C ILE A 145 1.28 2.38 -9.02
N TYR A 146 2.50 2.11 -9.46
CA TYR A 146 2.96 2.58 -10.76
C TYR A 146 2.22 1.92 -11.92
N LYS A 147 2.05 0.60 -11.86
CA LYS A 147 1.44 -0.16 -12.97
C LYS A 147 -0.04 0.15 -13.17
N TYR A 148 -0.79 0.41 -12.09
CA TYR A 148 -2.26 0.50 -12.16
C TYR A 148 -2.81 1.89 -11.82
N PHE A 149 -2.03 2.78 -11.20
CA PHE A 149 -2.53 4.05 -10.68
C PHE A 149 -1.77 5.29 -11.18
N ASP A 150 -0.58 5.15 -11.76
CA ASP A 150 0.21 6.29 -12.25
C ASP A 150 -0.25 6.82 -13.62
N GLU A 151 -0.68 5.94 -14.53
CA GLU A 151 -1.00 6.26 -15.93
C GLU A 151 -2.15 7.28 -16.13
N SER A 152 -2.82 7.71 -15.07
CA SER A 152 -4.00 8.58 -15.14
C SER A 152 -3.88 9.92 -14.40
N ASN A 153 -2.66 10.34 -14.03
CA ASN A 153 -2.42 11.57 -13.27
C ASN A 153 -3.22 11.61 -11.94
N ARG A 154 -3.47 10.40 -11.40
CA ARG A 154 -4.19 10.17 -10.16
C ARG A 154 -3.24 10.14 -8.97
N LEU A 155 -1.96 9.88 -9.19
CA LEU A 155 -0.98 9.78 -8.13
C LEU A 155 -0.47 11.17 -7.69
N LYS A 156 -0.64 11.47 -6.40
CA LYS A 156 -0.06 12.61 -5.69
C LYS A 156 1.05 12.09 -4.78
N ARG A 157 2.28 12.52 -5.06
CA ARG A 157 3.52 12.19 -4.32
C ARG A 157 3.94 13.39 -3.47
N ASN A 158 5.01 13.29 -2.70
CA ASN A 158 5.53 14.33 -1.80
C ASN A 158 4.56 14.71 -0.67
N VAL A 159 3.73 13.77 -0.22
CA VAL A 159 2.86 14.00 0.94
C VAL A 159 3.69 14.28 2.22
N LYS A 160 4.96 13.84 2.23
CA LYS A 160 5.96 14.18 3.27
C LYS A 160 6.50 15.62 3.20
N GLN A 161 6.42 16.29 2.05
CA GLN A 161 7.11 17.56 1.77
C GLN A 161 6.19 18.79 1.73
N HIS A 162 4.88 18.59 1.76
CA HIS A 162 3.97 19.67 2.11
C HIS A 162 3.70 19.58 3.61
N ASP A 163 4.29 20.50 4.37
CA ASP A 163 4.19 20.74 5.83
C ASP A 163 2.75 20.87 6.38
N GLU A 164 1.73 20.44 5.62
CA GLU A 164 0.34 20.75 5.87
C GLU A 164 -0.49 19.52 6.23
N LEU A 165 -0.11 18.26 5.96
CA LEU A 165 -1.05 17.13 6.17
C LEU A 165 -0.55 16.00 7.08
N PHE A 166 0.72 15.63 6.98
CA PHE A 166 1.30 14.53 7.75
C PHE A 166 2.78 14.83 8.04
N SER A 167 3.28 14.41 9.20
CA SER A 167 4.72 14.30 9.46
C SER A 167 5.07 12.86 9.81
N MET A 168 6.20 12.38 9.28
CA MET A 168 6.80 11.10 9.67
C MET A 168 8.08 11.36 10.46
N SER A 169 8.28 10.61 11.55
CA SER A 169 9.44 10.74 12.46
C SER A 169 10.67 10.00 11.97
#